data_AF-A0A4D9DDG1-F1
#
_entry.id   AF-A0A4D9DDG1-F1
#
_cell.length_a   1.000
_cell.length_b   1.000
_cell.length_c   1.000
_cell.angle_alpha   90.00
_cell.angle_beta   90.00
_cell.angle_gamma   90.00
#
_symmetry.space_group_name_H-M   'P 1'
#
loop_
_entity.id
_entity.type
_entity.pdbx_description
1 polymer ?
#
loop_
_entity_poly.entity_id
_entity_poly.type
_entity_poly.pdbx_seq_one_letter_code
_entity_poly.pdbx_strand_id
1 'polypeptide(L)' 'MQIILNSMHRYQPRFHVVYVDPRRDSERFAHENFKSFTFTETQFMAVTAYQNHRVRVRPRNRPHHPGH' A
#
# COMPACT_ATOMS: atom_id res chain seq x y z
N MET A 1 -5.69 9.04 9.53
CA MET A 1 -5.12 7.76 10.02
C MET A 1 -3.88 7.44 9.18
N GLN A 2 -2.75 7.13 9.80
CA GLN A 2 -1.49 6.82 9.10
C GLN A 2 -1.01 5.41 9.49
N ILE A 3 -0.21 4.78 8.63
CA ILE A 3 0.38 3.46 8.90
C ILE A 3 1.68 3.66 9.70
N ILE A 4 1.81 2.96 10.82
CA ILE A 4 3.02 2.98 11.65
C ILE A 4 3.93 1.83 11.20
N LEU A 5 5.19 2.14 10.88
CA LEU A 5 6.20 1.18 10.47
C LEU A 5 7.46 1.38 11.31
N ASN A 6 8.09 0.26 11.68
CA ASN A 6 9.38 0.27 12.34
C ASN A 6 10.49 0.37 11.29
N SER A 7 11.46 1.25 11.51
CA SER A 7 12.63 1.36 10.64
C SER A 7 13.41 0.03 10.61
N MET A 8 14.10 -0.24 9.51
CA MET A 8 14.89 -1.46 9.24
C MET A 8 14.10 -2.77 9.19
N HIS A 9 12.77 -2.70 9.08
CA HIS A 9 11.92 -3.88 8.94
C HIS A 9 11.38 -4.02 7.51
N ARG A 10 11.27 -5.27 7.05
CA ARG A 10 10.68 -5.61 5.76
C ARG A 10 9.16 -5.72 5.88
N TYR A 11 8.44 -5.11 4.95
CA TYR A 11 7.00 -5.08 4.90
C TYR A 11 6.49 -5.51 3.54
N GLN A 12 5.39 -6.26 3.53
CA GLN A 12 4.68 -6.70 2.35
C GLN A 12 3.30 -6.01 2.31
N PRO A 13 3.08 -5.03 1.43
CA PRO A 13 1.75 -4.46 1.19
C PRO A 13 0.75 -5.55 0.79
N ARG A 14 -0.49 -5.39 1.24
CA ARG A 14 -1.64 -6.21 0.86
C ARG A 14 -2.77 -5.29 0.42
N PHE A 15 -3.43 -5.67 -0.66
CA PHE A 15 -4.60 -4.96 -1.19
C PHE A 15 -5.84 -5.78 -0.89
N HIS A 16 -6.87 -5.15 -0.31
CA HIS A 16 -8.09 -5.82 0.10
C HIS A 16 -9.28 -5.22 -0.67
N VAL A 17 -10.01 -6.06 -1.40
CA VAL A 17 -11.28 -5.69 -2.02
C VAL A 17 -12.40 -6.22 -1.13
N VAL A 18 -13.23 -5.33 -0.60
CA VAL A 18 -14.35 -5.67 0.27
C VAL A 18 -15.65 -5.39 -0.47
N TYR A 19 -16.51 -6.39 -0.58
CA TYR A 19 -17.89 -6.23 -0.98
C TYR A 19 -18.71 -5.81 0.24
N VAL A 20 -19.33 -4.63 0.17
CA VAL A 20 -20.13 -4.08 1.26
C VAL A 20 -21.60 -4.21 0.88
N ASP A 21 -22.34 -5.08 1.57
CA ASP A 21 -23.80 -5.10 1.50
C ASP A 21 -24.34 -3.92 2.33
N PRO A 22 -25.15 -3.00 1.75
CA PRO A 22 -25.72 -1.86 2.45
C PRO A 22 -26.72 -2.24 3.57
N ARG A 23 -27.13 -3.52 3.69
CA ARG A 23 -28.00 -4.00 4.76
C ARG A 23 -27.24 -4.08 6.09
N ARG A 24 -27.93 -3.77 7.20
CA ARG A 24 -27.35 -3.66 8.57
C ARG A 24 -26.71 -4.93 9.11
N ASP A 25 -26.95 -6.09 8.50
CA ASP A 25 -26.52 -7.41 9.00
C ASP A 25 -25.25 -7.93 8.30
N SER A 26 -24.62 -7.09 7.46
CA SER A 26 -23.50 -7.44 6.59
C SER A 26 -22.21 -7.83 7.33
N GLU A 27 -22.06 -7.40 8.58
CA GLU A 27 -21.00 -7.82 9.50
C GLU A 27 -20.98 -9.34 9.74
N ARG A 28 -22.14 -10.03 9.61
CA ARG A 28 -22.23 -11.48 9.83
C ARG A 28 -21.45 -12.32 8.81
N PHE A 29 -21.13 -11.75 7.65
CA PHE A 29 -20.38 -12.41 6.57
C PHE A 29 -19.01 -11.75 6.33
N ALA A 30 -18.48 -11.01 7.30
CA ALA A 30 -17.23 -10.25 7.20
C ALA A 30 -15.98 -11.11 6.86
N HIS A 31 -16.04 -12.44 7.01
CA HIS A 31 -14.96 -13.34 6.61
C HIS A 31 -15.01 -13.77 5.13
N GLU A 32 -16.15 -13.66 4.47
CA GLU A 32 -16.35 -14.10 3.08
C GLU A 32 -16.52 -12.92 2.11
N ASN A 33 -16.79 -11.72 2.63
CA ASN A 33 -17.07 -10.55 1.83
C ASN A 33 -15.82 -9.82 1.30
N PHE A 34 -14.61 -10.34 1.55
CA PHE A 34 -13.39 -9.70 1.06
C PHE A 34 -12.41 -10.66 0.42
N LYS A 35 -11.65 -10.14 -0.54
CA LYS A 35 -10.53 -10.82 -1.17
C LYS A 35 -9.26 -10.02 -0.95
N SER A 36 -8.22 -10.73 -0.50
CA SER A 36 -6.89 -10.16 -0.30
C SER A 36 -5.97 -10.51 -1.46
N PHE A 37 -5.18 -9.54 -1.89
CA PHE A 37 -4.19 -9.68 -2.95
C PHE A 37 -2.83 -9.24 -2.42
N THR A 38 -1.80 -10.02 -2.74
CA THR A 38 -0.41 -9.76 -2.33
C THR A 38 0.46 -9.80 -3.57
N PHE A 39 1.27 -8.76 -3.76
CA PHE A 39 2.19 -8.61 -4.89
C PHE A 39 3.61 -8.64 -4.32
N THR A 40 4.33 -9.75 -4.45
CA THR A 40 5.65 -9.94 -3.79
C THR A 40 6.69 -8.93 -4.27
N GLU A 41 6.56 -8.45 -5.50
CA GLU A 41 7.36 -7.37 -6.08
C GLU A 41 7.20 -6.02 -5.38
N THR A 42 6.17 -5.86 -4.54
CA THR A 42 5.90 -4.63 -3.78
C THR A 42 6.48 -4.64 -2.36
N GLN A 43 7.20 -5.70 -1.98
CA GLN A 43 7.89 -5.75 -0.70
C GLN A 43 8.93 -4.62 -0.59
N PHE A 44 9.00 -3.98 0.57
CA PHE A 44 9.99 -2.91 0.83
C PHE A 44 10.55 -3.00 2.24
N MET A 45 11.64 -2.31 2.49
CA MET A 45 12.17 -2.09 3.84
C MET A 45 11.87 -0.66 4.26
N ALA A 46 11.21 -0.47 5.40
CA ALA A 46 11.02 0.87 5.96
C ALA A 46 12.36 1.41 6.45
N VAL A 47 12.70 2.63 6.06
CA VAL A 47 13.94 3.30 6.45
C VAL A 47 13.66 4.77 6.71
N THR A 48 14.40 5.38 7.63
CA THR A 48 14.33 6.83 7.88
C THR A 48 15.18 7.64 6.89
N ALA A 49 16.14 6.99 6.23
CA ALA A 49 16.96 7.55 5.17
C ALA A 49 17.34 6.46 4.15
N TYR A 50 17.48 6.84 2.88
CA TYR A 50 17.93 5.91 1.84
C TYR A 50 19.34 5.40 2.12
N GLN A 51 19.50 4.09 2.22
CA GLN A 51 20.81 3.48 2.50
C GLN A 51 21.58 3.14 1.22
N ASN A 52 20.89 2.71 0.18
CA ASN A 52 21.52 2.30 -1.08
C ASN A 52 21.41 3.43 -2.11
N HIS A 53 22.56 3.98 -2.49
CA HIS A 53 22.70 5.03 -3.52
C HIS A 53 22.14 4.62 -4.90
N ARG A 54 21.92 3.31 -5.13
CA ARG A 54 21.34 2.77 -6.37
C ARG A 54 19.81 2.71 -6.37
N VAL A 55 19.15 3.01 -5.25
CA VAL A 55 17.69 3.13 -5.19
C VAL A 55 17.29 4.38 -5.96
N ARG A 56 17.14 4.21 -7.27
CA ARG A 56 16.71 5.26 -8.18
C ARG A 56 15.20 5.42 -8.02
N VAL A 57 14.80 6.32 -7.13
CA VAL A 57 13.44 6.89 -7.14
C VAL A 57 13.30 7.56 -8.50
N ARG A 58 12.70 6.87 -9.48
CA ARG A 58 12.31 7.51 -10.73
C ARG A 58 11.01 8.25 -10.42
N PRO A 59 10.97 9.59 -10.42
CA PRO A 59 9.70 10.29 -10.44
C PRO A 59 9.15 10.14 -11.85
N ARG A 60 8.61 8.96 -12.19
CA ARG A 60 8.20 8.65 -13.56
C ARG A 60 6.94 9.43 -13.97
N ASN A 61 6.18 9.95 -13.00
CA ASN A 61 4.94 10.68 -13.22
C ASN A 61 4.92 12.01 -12.44
N ARG A 62 5.83 12.95 -12.74
CA ARG A 62 5.52 14.36 -12.44
C ARG A 62 4.54 14.83 -13.52
N PRO A 63 3.29 15.21 -13.22
CA PRO A 63 2.48 15.92 -14.19
C PRO A 63 3.28 17.16 -14.61
N HIS A 64 3.43 17.37 -15.92
CA HIS A 64 3.96 18.62 -16.44
C HIS A 64 3.08 19.76 -15.89
N HIS A 65 3.65 20.62 -15.06
CA HIS A 65 3.09 21.94 -14.85
C HIS A 65 3.54 22.79 -16.04
N PRO A 66 2.64 23.19 -16.95
CA PRO A 66 3.00 24.18 -17.94
C PRO A 66 3.14 25.51 -17.19
N GLY A 67 4.38 25.95 -17.00
CA GLY A 67 4.70 27.30 -16.55
C GLY A 67 5.13 28.13 -17.77
N HIS A 68 4.15 28.74 -18.43
CA HIS A 68 4.16 30.11 -18.95
C HIS A 68 2.84 30.39 -19.67
#